data_AF-A0A5A8CD08-F1
#
_entry.id   AF-A0A5A8CD08-F1
#
_cell.length_a   1.000
_cell.length_b   1.000
_cell.length_c   1.000
_cell.angle_alpha   90.00
_cell.angle_beta   90.00
_cell.angle_gamma   90.00
#
_symmetry.space_group_name_H-M   'P 1'
#
loop_
_entity.id
_entity.type
_entity.pdbx_description
1 polymer ?
#
loop_
_entity_poly.entity_id
_entity_poly.type
_entity_poly.pdbx_seq_one_letter_code
_entity_poly.pdbx_strand_id
1 'polypeptide(L)'
;MAAQGLTVAIVNGDPANRDLGIASARVLVNIHYQATYFVFESLRCDRWIAAGHVVVSEPSWGDDTNDLRGAYVTSPEPTPHSLAATVVRVLSDLEGTRARLSAALSERLESVRASRAAALASWLADD
;
A
#
# COMPACT_ATOMS: atom_id res chain seq x y z
N MET A 1 -8.04 -0.22 -22.78
CA MET A 1 -9.49 -0.57 -22.71
C MET A 1 -10.08 0.16 -21.52
N ALA A 2 -11.05 1.04 -21.74
CA ALA A 2 -11.73 1.77 -20.66
C ALA A 2 -12.92 0.94 -20.18
N ALA A 3 -12.82 0.34 -18.99
CA ALA A 3 -13.96 -0.21 -18.30
C ALA A 3 -14.53 0.93 -17.41
N GLN A 4 -15.79 1.31 -17.62
CA GLN A 4 -16.53 2.27 -16.78
C GLN A 4 -15.93 3.70 -16.67
N GLY A 5 -15.27 4.20 -17.72
CA GLY A 5 -14.65 5.54 -17.68
C GLY A 5 -13.39 5.62 -16.80
N LEU A 6 -12.85 4.47 -16.37
CA LEU A 6 -11.58 4.39 -15.68
C LEU A 6 -10.46 4.09 -16.68
N THR A 7 -9.31 4.74 -16.47
CA THR A 7 -8.09 4.49 -17.22
C THR A 7 -7.14 3.69 -16.34
N VAL A 8 -6.75 2.50 -16.80
CA VAL A 8 -5.68 1.71 -16.19
C VAL A 8 -4.38 2.06 -16.90
N ALA A 9 -3.41 2.55 -16.14
CA ALA A 9 -2.07 2.83 -16.63
C ALA A 9 -1.10 1.76 -16.10
N ILE A 10 -0.47 1.02 -17.01
CA ILE A 10 0.66 0.14 -16.67
C ILE A 10 1.91 1.00 -16.81
N VAL A 11 2.45 1.46 -15.69
CA VAL A 11 3.58 2.39 -15.67
C VAL A 11 4.89 1.61 -15.54
N ASN A 12 5.42 1.18 -16.68
CA ASN A 12 6.73 0.52 -16.80
C ASN A 12 7.73 1.46 -17.50
N GLY A 13 9.03 1.37 -17.18
CA GLY A 13 10.09 2.10 -17.91
C GLY A 13 11.09 2.85 -17.03
N ASP A 14 11.73 3.86 -17.62
CA ASP A 14 12.72 4.75 -17.00
C ASP A 14 12.24 5.28 -15.62
N PRO A 15 13.03 5.12 -14.55
CA PRO A 15 12.61 5.46 -13.18
C PRO A 15 12.00 6.84 -12.99
N ALA A 16 12.51 7.87 -13.67
CA ALA A 16 12.01 9.24 -13.53
C ALA A 16 10.59 9.40 -14.11
N ASN A 17 10.38 8.90 -15.32
CA ASN A 17 9.08 8.92 -15.97
C ASN A 17 8.08 7.97 -15.30
N ARG A 18 8.57 6.86 -14.76
CA ARG A 18 7.77 5.90 -14.00
C ARG A 18 7.19 6.53 -12.73
N ASP A 19 8.02 7.21 -11.95
CA ASP A 19 7.57 7.80 -10.69
C ASP A 19 6.56 8.94 -10.92
N LEU A 20 6.71 9.72 -12.00
CA LEU A 20 5.71 10.71 -12.42
C LEU A 20 4.37 10.06 -12.77
N GLY A 21 4.40 8.96 -13.54
CA GLY A 21 3.19 8.22 -13.89
C GLY A 21 2.49 7.65 -12.66
N ILE A 22 3.24 7.07 -11.73
CA ILE A 22 2.71 6.55 -10.46
C ILE A 22 2.12 7.69 -9.62
N ALA A 23 2.84 8.80 -9.46
CA ALA A 23 2.38 9.95 -8.68
C ALA A 23 1.10 10.59 -9.24
N SER A 24 0.86 10.48 -10.55
CA SER A 24 -0.36 11.00 -11.19
C SER A 24 -1.61 10.17 -10.91
N ALA A 25 -1.46 8.92 -10.45
CA ALA A 25 -2.58 8.01 -10.27
C ALA A 25 -3.35 8.26 -8.96
N ARG A 26 -4.68 8.15 -9.04
CA ARG A 26 -5.59 8.31 -7.88
C ARG A 26 -5.50 7.15 -6.89
N VAL A 27 -5.32 5.94 -7.42
CA VAL A 27 -5.20 4.68 -6.68
C VAL A 27 -4.07 3.89 -7.32
N LEU A 28 -3.20 3.35 -6.48
CA LEU A 28 -2.12 2.45 -6.88
C LEU A 28 -2.53 1.03 -6.57
N VAL A 29 -2.18 0.10 -7.45
CA VAL A 29 -2.54 -1.31 -7.29
C VAL A 29 -1.27 -2.14 -7.13
N ASN A 30 -1.15 -2.84 -5.99
CA ASN A 30 -0.13 -3.84 -5.76
C ASN A 30 -0.69 -5.21 -6.17
N ILE A 31 -0.25 -5.69 -7.33
CA ILE A 31 -0.53 -7.04 -7.82
C ILE A 31 0.71 -7.91 -7.65
N HIS A 32 0.49 -9.18 -7.38
CA HIS A 32 1.54 -10.17 -7.34
C HIS A 32 2.06 -10.45 -8.75
N TYR A 33 3.36 -10.76 -8.83
CA TYR A 33 4.02 -11.05 -10.10
C TYR A 33 3.45 -12.28 -10.81
N GLN A 34 3.05 -13.29 -10.04
CA GLN A 34 2.50 -14.56 -10.53
C GLN A 34 1.63 -15.20 -9.45
N ALA A 35 0.77 -16.15 -9.84
CA ALA A 35 -0.18 -16.80 -8.93
C ALA A 35 0.46 -17.61 -7.79
N THR A 36 1.77 -17.87 -7.82
CA THR A 36 2.52 -18.55 -6.75
C THR A 36 3.35 -17.58 -5.90
N TYR A 37 3.32 -16.29 -6.23
CA TYR A 37 4.03 -15.25 -5.51
C TYR A 37 3.01 -14.50 -4.67
N PHE A 38 3.18 -14.48 -3.36
CA PHE A 38 2.20 -13.89 -2.43
C PHE A 38 2.86 -12.86 -1.51
N VAL A 39 3.87 -12.15 -1.97
CA VAL A 39 4.65 -11.22 -1.13
C VAL A 39 4.20 -9.79 -1.39
N PHE A 40 4.00 -9.03 -0.31
CA PHE A 40 3.77 -7.60 -0.41
C PHE A 40 5.08 -6.89 -0.76
N GLU A 41 5.05 -6.04 -1.78
CA GLU A 41 6.24 -5.38 -2.31
C GLU A 41 6.59 -4.12 -1.51
N SER A 42 7.00 -4.30 -0.26
CA SER A 42 7.27 -3.22 0.70
C SER A 42 8.25 -2.17 0.17
N LEU A 43 9.34 -2.61 -0.49
CA LEU A 43 10.35 -1.70 -1.06
C LEU A 43 9.77 -0.67 -2.04
N ARG A 44 8.64 -0.98 -2.68
CA ARG A 44 7.98 -0.10 -3.64
C ARG A 44 6.77 0.58 -3.02
N CYS A 45 5.93 -0.17 -2.33
CA CYS A 45 4.64 0.31 -1.84
C CYS A 45 4.79 1.26 -0.65
N ASP A 46 5.74 1.00 0.27
CA ASP A 46 5.87 1.77 1.50
C ASP A 46 6.19 3.23 1.23
N ARG A 47 7.02 3.50 0.21
CA ARG A 47 7.33 4.87 -0.22
C ARG A 47 6.07 5.64 -0.64
N TRP A 48 5.18 5.00 -1.39
CA TRP A 48 3.97 5.65 -1.87
C TRP A 48 2.90 5.79 -0.79
N ILE A 49 2.78 4.79 0.09
CA ILE A 49 1.94 4.87 1.30
C ILE A 49 2.41 6.04 2.16
N ALA A 50 3.72 6.15 2.43
CA ALA A 50 4.30 7.24 3.19
C ALA A 50 4.08 8.62 2.54
N ALA A 51 4.03 8.68 1.21
CA ALA A 51 3.68 9.89 0.45
C ALA A 51 2.16 10.18 0.39
N GLY A 52 1.33 9.36 1.05
CA GLY A 52 -0.11 9.58 1.15
C GLY A 52 -0.92 9.06 -0.04
N HIS A 53 -0.34 8.21 -0.90
CA HIS A 53 -1.09 7.54 -1.95
C HIS A 53 -1.97 6.42 -1.39
N VAL A 54 -3.13 6.23 -2.02
CA VAL A 54 -4.01 5.10 -1.71
C VAL A 54 -3.52 3.88 -2.46
N VAL A 55 -2.99 2.89 -1.73
CA VAL A 55 -2.56 1.60 -2.27
C VAL A 55 -3.65 0.55 -1.99
N VAL A 56 -4.01 -0.21 -3.02
CA VAL A 56 -4.88 -1.38 -2.95
C VAL A 56 -4.05 -2.60 -3.33
N SER A 57 -4.01 -3.62 -2.49
CA SER A 57 -3.18 -4.80 -2.65
C SER A 57 -4.01 -6.09 -2.69
N GLU A 58 -3.51 -7.08 -3.42
CA GLU A 58 -3.90 -8.47 -3.19
C GLU A 58 -3.45 -8.93 -1.78
N PRO A 59 -4.14 -9.90 -1.15
CA PRO A 59 -3.76 -10.46 0.15
C PRO A 59 -2.39 -11.10 0.06
N SER A 60 -1.45 -10.64 0.87
CA SER A 60 -0.07 -11.15 0.86
C SER A 60 0.24 -11.95 2.12
N TRP A 61 1.15 -12.91 2.00
CA TRP A 61 1.70 -13.64 3.14
C TRP A 61 2.45 -12.68 4.05
N GLY A 62 2.15 -12.74 5.34
CA GLY A 62 2.76 -11.85 6.32
C GLY A 62 2.21 -10.42 6.27
N ASP A 63 1.06 -10.18 5.64
CA ASP A 63 0.36 -8.87 5.69
C ASP A 63 0.23 -8.38 7.13
N ASP A 64 -0.09 -9.27 8.07
CA ASP A 64 -0.26 -8.95 9.50
C ASP A 64 1.05 -8.52 10.19
N THR A 65 2.20 -8.83 9.57
CA THR A 65 3.54 -8.48 10.06
C THR A 65 4.16 -7.29 9.32
N ASN A 66 3.46 -6.70 8.34
CA ASN A 66 3.94 -5.52 7.64
C ASN A 66 3.86 -4.27 8.54
N ASP A 67 4.96 -3.52 8.66
CA ASP A 67 5.06 -2.30 9.47
C ASP A 67 3.96 -1.26 9.16
N LEU A 68 3.50 -1.22 7.89
CA LEU A 68 2.46 -0.31 7.41
C LEU A 68 1.09 -0.99 7.27
N ARG A 69 0.88 -2.16 7.88
CA ARG A 69 -0.41 -2.84 7.86
C ARG A 69 -1.51 -1.94 8.43
N GLY A 70 -2.58 -1.77 7.66
CA GLY A 70 -3.70 -0.87 7.96
C GLY A 70 -3.59 0.50 7.28
N ALA A 71 -2.41 0.87 6.77
CA ALA A 71 -2.19 2.09 5.97
C ALA A 71 -2.39 1.87 4.45
N TYR A 72 -2.84 0.68 4.05
CA TYR A 72 -3.28 0.35 2.70
C TYR A 72 -4.50 -0.57 2.75
N VAL A 73 -5.21 -0.71 1.62
CA VAL A 73 -6.39 -1.58 1.51
C VAL A 73 -5.97 -2.93 0.93
N THR A 74 -6.42 -4.03 1.53
CA THR A 74 -6.27 -5.37 0.95
C THR A 74 -7.61 -5.83 0.37
N SER A 75 -7.61 -6.45 -0.81
CA SER A 75 -8.80 -7.13 -1.31
C SER A 75 -9.13 -8.34 -0.41
N PRO A 76 -10.41 -8.76 -0.31
CA PRO A 76 -10.77 -9.93 0.50
C PRO A 76 -10.18 -11.25 0.00
N GLU A 77 -10.00 -11.38 -1.32
CA GLU A 77 -9.54 -12.61 -1.96
C GLU A 77 -8.40 -12.29 -2.94
N PRO A 78 -7.48 -13.24 -3.18
CA PRO A 78 -6.39 -13.10 -4.15
C PRO A 78 -6.91 -13.39 -5.58
N THR A 79 -7.95 -12.68 -5.99
CA THR A 79 -8.53 -12.81 -7.33
C THR A 79 -8.62 -11.46 -8.03
N PRO A 80 -8.39 -11.40 -9.35
CA PRO A 80 -8.52 -10.15 -10.11
C PRO A 80 -9.89 -9.48 -9.95
N HIS A 81 -10.96 -10.27 -9.78
CA HIS A 81 -12.30 -9.75 -9.55
C HIS A 81 -12.43 -9.06 -8.19
N SER A 82 -11.94 -9.70 -7.12
CA SER A 82 -11.95 -9.13 -5.76
C SER A 82 -11.12 -7.86 -5.68
N LEU A 83 -9.96 -7.84 -6.35
CA LEU A 83 -9.11 -6.66 -6.46
C LEU A 83 -9.81 -5.52 -7.21
N ALA A 84 -10.39 -5.80 -8.39
CA ALA A 84 -11.10 -4.79 -9.18
C ALA A 84 -12.31 -4.22 -8.41
N ALA A 85 -13.11 -5.06 -7.76
CA ALA A 85 -14.23 -4.63 -6.92
C ALA A 85 -13.76 -3.74 -5.75
N THR A 86 -12.61 -4.08 -5.15
CA THR A 86 -11.99 -3.28 -4.08
C THR A 86 -11.56 -1.91 -4.61
N VAL A 87 -10.92 -1.85 -5.79
CA VAL A 87 -10.54 -0.58 -6.42
C VAL A 87 -11.75 0.28 -6.73
N VAL A 88 -12.83 -0.29 -7.28
CA VAL A 88 -14.08 0.45 -7.57
C VAL A 88 -14.68 1.04 -6.29
N ARG A 89 -14.74 0.26 -5.21
CA ARG A 89 -15.22 0.71 -3.88
C ARG A 89 -14.35 1.84 -3.31
N VAL A 90 -13.03 1.74 -3.44
CA VAL A 90 -12.12 2.81 -3.02
C VAL A 90 -12.35 4.07 -3.84
N LEU A 91 -12.52 3.95 -5.16
CA LEU A 91 -12.76 5.09 -6.04
C LEU A 91 -14.09 5.79 -5.76
N SER A 92 -15.12 5.08 -5.29
CA SER A 92 -16.41 5.67 -4.92
C SER A 92 -16.38 6.49 -3.63
N ASP A 93 -15.41 6.24 -2.74
CA ASP A 93 -15.16 7.01 -1.51
C ASP A 93 -13.65 7.27 -1.35
N LEU A 94 -13.05 7.95 -2.34
CA LEU A 94 -11.60 8.10 -2.39
C LEU A 94 -11.09 8.97 -1.23
N GLU A 95 -11.73 10.10 -0.98
CA GLU A 95 -11.29 11.04 0.07
C GLU A 95 -11.52 10.48 1.47
N GLY A 96 -12.65 9.79 1.70
CA GLY A 96 -12.88 9.09 2.96
C GLY A 96 -11.88 7.95 3.17
N THR A 97 -11.55 7.20 2.11
CA THR A 97 -10.50 6.17 2.18
C THR A 97 -9.14 6.78 2.48
N ARG A 98 -8.74 7.84 1.77
CA ARG A 98 -7.47 8.54 1.99
C ARG A 98 -7.35 9.04 3.43
N ALA A 99 -8.39 9.66 3.97
CA ALA A 99 -8.40 10.15 5.34
C ALA A 99 -8.22 9.01 6.36
N ARG A 100 -8.92 7.88 6.18
CA ARG A 100 -8.77 6.69 7.04
C ARG A 100 -7.35 6.12 6.99
N LEU A 101 -6.78 5.96 5.79
CA LEU A 101 -5.43 5.43 5.62
C LEU A 101 -4.36 6.37 6.19
N SER A 102 -4.53 7.69 6.03
CA SER A 102 -3.62 8.69 6.59
C SER A 102 -3.63 8.68 8.12
N ALA A 103 -4.79 8.53 8.74
CA ALA A 103 -4.90 8.36 10.19
C ALA A 103 -4.19 7.08 10.66
N ALA A 104 -4.45 5.95 9.99
CA ALA A 104 -3.80 4.68 10.30
C ALA A 104 -2.27 4.72 10.12
N LEU A 105 -1.79 5.39 9.06
CA LEU A 105 -0.36 5.60 8.84
C LEU A 105 0.27 6.39 9.98
N SER A 106 -0.38 7.48 10.41
CA SER A 106 0.13 8.33 11.50
C SER A 106 0.24 7.54 12.80
N GLU A 107 -0.79 6.77 13.15
CA GLU A 107 -0.79 5.89 14.32
C GLU A 107 0.33 4.83 14.25
N ARG A 108 0.49 4.18 13.09
CA ARG A 108 1.53 3.17 12.89
C ARG A 108 2.94 3.74 12.99
N LEU A 109 3.19 4.91 12.40
CA LEU A 109 4.50 5.55 12.49
C LEU A 109 4.88 5.90 13.93
N GLU A 110 3.94 6.38 14.73
CA GLU A 110 4.18 6.63 16.16
C GLU A 110 4.44 5.32 16.93
N SER A 111 3.67 4.26 16.66
CA SER A 111 3.88 2.95 17.27
C SER A 111 5.26 2.34 16.92
N VAL A 112 5.66 2.43 15.66
CA VAL A 112 6.97 1.94 15.18
C VAL A 112 8.12 2.76 15.79
N ARG A 113 7.99 4.08 15.86
CA ARG A 113 8.97 4.96 16.52
C ARG A 113 9.14 4.60 17.99
N ALA A 114 8.04 4.43 18.72
CA ALA A 114 8.07 4.04 20.13
C ALA A 114 8.74 2.66 20.32
N SER A 115 8.38 1.68 19.49
CA SER A 115 8.96 0.32 19.55
C SER A 115 10.47 0.33 19.29
N ARG A 116 10.92 1.10 18.29
CA ARG A 116 12.35 1.23 17.97
C ARG A 116 13.11 1.97 19.07
N ALA A 117 12.53 3.02 19.66
CA ALA A 117 13.14 3.74 20.78
C ALA A 117 13.30 2.83 22.01
N ALA A 118 12.29 2.01 22.32
CA ALA A 118 12.35 1.05 23.41
C ALA A 118 13.41 -0.04 23.17
N ALA A 119 13.47 -0.60 21.95
CA ALA A 119 14.48 -1.58 21.58
C ALA A 119 15.91 -1.02 21.69
N LEU A 120 16.12 0.21 21.23
CA LEU A 120 17.42 0.88 21.37
C LEU A 120 17.79 1.12 22.84
N ALA A 121 16.84 1.58 23.66
CA ALA A 121 17.07 1.79 25.09
C ALA A 121 17.41 0.49 25.81
N SER A 122 16.74 -0.62 25.48
CA SER A 122 17.05 -1.95 26.00
C SER A 122 18.47 -2.37 25.62
N TRP A 123 18.83 -2.22 24.34
CA TRP A 123 20.16 -2.59 23.86
C TRP A 123 21.28 -1.78 24.55
N LEU A 124 21.06 -0.48 24.76
CA LEU A 124 22.01 0.38 25.47
C LEU A 124 22.10 0.11 26.98
N ALA A 125 21.11 -0.56 27.57
CA ALA A 125 21.09 -0.90 29.00
C ALA A 125 21.71 -2.27 29.30
N ASP A 126 21.91 -3.10 28.26
CA ASP A 126 22.55 -4.42 28.34
C ASP A 126 24.09 -4.36 28.15
N ASP A 127 24.65 -3.16 27.88
CA ASP A 127 26.09 -2.82 27.84
C ASP A 127 26.56 -2.12 29.15
#